data_AF-A0A9R1QG03-F1
#
_entry.id   AF-A0A9R1QG03-F1
#
_cell.length_a   1.000
_cell.length_b   1.000
_cell.length_c   1.000
_cell.angle_alpha   90.00
_cell.angle_beta   90.00
_cell.angle_gamma   90.00
#
_symmetry.space_group_name_H-M   'P 1'
#
loop_
_entity.id
_entity.type
_entity.pdbx_description
1 polymer ?
#
loop_
_entity_poly.entity_id
_entity_poly.type
_entity_poly.pdbx_seq_one_letter_code
_entity_poly.pdbx_strand_id
1 'polypeptide(L)'
;MVHCNLGVTFQGNLHVAGVYAGSNCIELKGPEVMEELIVLRRLIDLCFLFSKKSFPVFLELAGFSQVDVLIEEPKAGILKPAHTILRDECTKSFLVLIRGTHSMKDTLTAVTGAVVPFHHSVLDEGGISKLVLGYAHCGMVAAARWIARGITPCLLQAITQCPEYQIK
;
A
#
# COMPACT_ATOMS: atom_id res chain seq x y z
N MET A 1 -21.37 14.80 5.29
CA MET A 1 -20.59 15.52 4.26
C MET A 1 -19.14 15.49 4.71
N VAL A 2 -18.39 14.45 4.34
CA VAL A 2 -16.98 14.29 4.74
C VAL A 2 -16.19 15.26 3.87
N HIS A 3 -15.56 16.25 4.51
CA HIS A 3 -14.65 17.18 3.83
C HIS A 3 -13.41 16.39 3.39
N CYS A 4 -13.41 15.86 2.15
CA CYS A 4 -12.21 15.30 1.54
C CYS A 4 -11.24 16.47 1.27
N ASN A 5 -10.36 16.76 2.24
CA ASN A 5 -9.25 17.66 2.04
C ASN A 5 -8.17 16.96 1.20
N LEU A 6 -8.39 16.89 -0.11
CA LEU A 6 -7.33 16.67 -1.12
C LEU A 6 -6.49 17.93 -1.31
N GLY A 7 -6.23 18.67 -0.22
CA GLY A 7 -5.54 19.95 -0.25
C GLY A 7 -4.12 19.80 -0.78
N VAL A 8 -3.92 20.19 -2.04
CA VAL A 8 -2.60 20.24 -2.66
C VAL A 8 -1.91 21.52 -2.19
N THR A 9 -1.06 21.41 -1.17
CA THR A 9 -0.02 22.43 -0.98
C THR A 9 1.06 22.18 -2.02
N PHE A 10 1.19 23.10 -2.99
CA PHE A 10 2.21 23.05 -4.04
C PHE A 10 3.61 23.26 -3.42
N GLN A 11 4.19 22.21 -2.82
CA GLN A 11 5.57 22.21 -2.33
C GLN A 11 6.55 21.92 -3.46
N GLY A 12 6.44 22.64 -4.58
CA GLY A 12 7.40 22.57 -5.67
C GLY A 12 8.56 23.52 -5.38
N ASN A 13 9.63 23.04 -4.75
CA ASN A 13 10.86 23.83 -4.64
C ASN A 13 11.57 23.82 -6.01
N LEU A 14 11.63 24.96 -6.71
CA LEU A 14 12.45 25.17 -7.91
C LEU A 14 13.91 24.66 -7.76
N HIS A 15 14.43 24.69 -6.53
CA HIS A 15 15.75 24.17 -6.18
C HIS A 15 15.91 22.64 -6.36
N VAL A 16 14.82 21.87 -6.26
CA VAL A 16 14.86 20.40 -6.39
C VAL A 16 15.07 19.98 -7.85
N ALA A 17 14.50 20.71 -8.81
CA ALA A 17 14.69 20.42 -10.22
C ALA A 17 16.18 20.54 -10.63
N GLY A 18 16.91 21.53 -10.10
CA GLY A 18 18.35 21.67 -10.37
C GLY A 18 19.23 20.54 -9.80
N VAL A 19 18.72 19.76 -8.85
CA VAL A 19 19.44 18.61 -8.24
C VAL A 19 19.07 17.29 -8.91
N TYR A 20 17.80 17.11 -9.29
CA TYR A 20 17.28 15.81 -9.77
C TYR A 20 16.91 15.79 -11.26
N ALA A 21 16.79 16.93 -11.94
CA ALA A 21 16.54 17.00 -13.38
C ALA A 21 17.85 17.22 -14.15
N GLY A 22 18.18 16.28 -15.03
CA GLY A 22 19.30 16.39 -15.98
C GLY A 22 18.85 16.96 -17.33
N SER A 23 19.80 17.16 -18.24
CA SER A 23 19.55 17.68 -19.60
C SER A 23 18.58 16.84 -20.43
N ASN A 24 18.35 15.59 -20.05
CA ASN A 24 17.48 14.64 -20.75
C ASN A 24 16.11 14.46 -20.05
N CYS A 25 15.80 15.28 -19.05
CA CYS A 25 14.51 15.22 -18.36
C CYS A 25 13.46 16.04 -19.10
N ILE A 26 12.25 15.49 -19.19
CA ILE A 26 11.09 16.15 -19.77
C ILE A 26 10.16 16.54 -18.63
N GLU A 27 9.70 17.79 -18.64
CA GLU A 27 8.70 18.27 -17.70
C GLU A 27 7.36 17.60 -18.00
N LEU A 28 6.81 16.84 -17.04
CA LEU A 28 5.49 16.25 -17.17
C LEU A 28 4.43 17.34 -16.95
N LYS A 29 3.52 17.49 -17.91
CA LYS A 29 2.47 18.53 -17.93
C LYS A 29 1.11 17.91 -18.17
N GLY A 30 0.08 18.64 -17.78
CA GLY A 30 -1.32 18.29 -18.02
C GLY A 30 -2.07 17.94 -16.73
N PRO A 31 -3.41 18.11 -16.74
CA PRO A 31 -4.24 17.87 -15.56
C PRO A 31 -4.18 16.41 -15.09
N GLU A 32 -4.17 15.45 -16.02
CA GLU A 32 -4.13 14.01 -15.71
C GLU A 32 -2.87 13.62 -14.91
N VAL A 33 -1.70 14.09 -15.34
CA VAL A 33 -0.42 13.88 -14.64
C VAL A 33 -0.49 14.46 -13.23
N MET A 34 -1.04 15.66 -13.09
CA MET A 34 -1.15 16.31 -11.79
C MET A 34 -2.06 15.54 -10.84
N GLU A 35 -3.21 15.06 -11.32
CA GLU A 35 -4.12 14.21 -10.56
C GLU A 35 -3.43 12.93 -10.08
N GLU A 36 -2.68 12.25 -10.94
CA GLU A 36 -1.92 11.06 -10.58
C GLU A 36 -0.86 11.36 -9.51
N LEU A 37 -0.09 12.44 -9.68
CA LEU A 37 0.92 12.86 -8.70
C LEU A 37 0.31 13.21 -7.34
N ILE A 38 -0.88 13.82 -7.32
CA ILE A 38 -1.62 14.13 -6.09
C ILE A 38 -2.01 12.83 -5.37
N VAL A 39 -2.54 11.85 -6.11
CA VAL A 39 -2.89 10.54 -5.54
C VAL A 39 -1.64 9.84 -5.00
N LEU A 40 -0.55 9.78 -5.76
CA LEU A 40 0.70 9.15 -5.34
C LEU A 40 1.28 9.83 -4.09
N ARG A 41 1.29 11.17 -4.05
CA ARG A 41 1.74 11.92 -2.87
C ARG A 41 0.93 11.55 -1.64
N ARG A 42 -0.41 11.50 -1.77
CA ARG A 42 -1.28 11.10 -0.67
C ARG A 42 -0.99 9.68 -0.18
N LEU A 43 -0.80 8.72 -1.10
CA LEU A 43 -0.45 7.34 -0.73
C LEU A 43 0.89 7.28 0.03
N ILE A 44 1.88 8.06 -0.38
CA ILE A 44 3.18 8.16 0.31
C ILE A 44 3.01 8.76 1.71
N ASP A 45 2.22 9.83 1.84
CA ASP A 45 1.95 10.46 3.14
C ASP A 45 1.24 9.49 4.10
N LEU A 46 0.29 8.69 3.60
CA LEU A 46 -0.36 7.61 4.38
C LEU A 46 0.65 6.56 4.84
N CYS A 47 1.52 6.07 3.95
CA CYS A 47 2.58 5.14 4.29
C CYS A 47 3.52 5.71 5.37
N PHE A 48 3.89 6.99 5.26
CA PHE A 48 4.74 7.66 6.24
C PHE A 48 4.06 7.75 7.61
N LEU A 49 2.80 8.18 7.65
CA LEU A 49 2.03 8.29 8.89
C LEU A 49 1.87 6.92 9.55
N PHE A 50 1.47 5.89 8.79
CA PHE A 50 1.31 4.52 9.30
C PHE A 50 2.63 3.93 9.84
N SER A 51 3.76 4.31 9.25
CA SER A 51 5.09 3.89 9.69
C SER A 51 5.55 4.58 10.99
N LYS A 52 5.14 5.84 11.23
CA LYS A 52 5.72 6.67 12.30
C LYS A 52 4.78 6.97 13.47
N LYS A 53 3.48 6.86 13.29
CA LYS A 53 2.47 7.22 14.29
C LYS A 53 1.88 5.96 14.94
N SER A 54 1.32 6.11 16.14
CA SER A 54 0.44 5.07 16.70
C SER A 54 -0.83 4.98 15.84
N PHE A 55 -1.48 3.82 15.83
CA PHE A 55 -2.65 3.62 14.96
C PHE A 55 -3.76 4.66 15.15
N PRO A 56 -4.17 5.03 16.38
CA PRO A 56 -5.20 6.08 16.56
C PRO A 56 -4.77 7.45 16.02
N VAL A 57 -3.51 7.83 16.25
CA VAL A 57 -2.96 9.12 15.77
C VAL A 57 -2.80 9.10 14.25
N PHE A 58 -2.45 7.96 13.68
CA PHE A 58 -2.42 7.76 12.23
C PHE A 58 -3.79 8.03 11.61
N LEU A 59 -4.86 7.40 12.12
CA LEU A 59 -6.21 7.59 11.59
C LEU A 59 -6.62 9.07 11.64
N GLU A 60 -6.43 9.72 12.78
CA GLU A 60 -6.75 11.14 12.96
C GLU A 60 -6.02 12.02 11.94
N LEU A 61 -4.70 11.87 11.81
CA LEU A 61 -3.88 12.68 10.89
C LEU A 61 -4.15 12.36 9.41
N ALA A 62 -4.54 11.13 9.11
CA ALA A 62 -4.86 10.68 7.76
C ALA A 62 -6.31 11.00 7.34
N GLY A 63 -7.13 11.53 8.26
CA GLY A 63 -8.53 11.85 8.00
C GLY A 63 -9.46 10.62 7.98
N PHE A 64 -9.05 9.54 8.63
CA PHE A 64 -9.85 8.33 8.80
C PHE A 64 -10.39 8.23 10.23
N SER A 65 -11.44 7.43 10.37
CA SER A 65 -12.06 7.07 11.63
C SER A 65 -12.06 5.56 11.81
N GLN A 66 -12.47 5.08 12.98
CA GLN A 66 -12.56 3.64 13.25
C GLN A 66 -13.57 2.93 12.34
N VAL A 67 -14.60 3.62 11.81
CA VAL A 67 -15.57 3.00 10.90
C VAL A 67 -15.01 2.73 9.52
N ASP A 68 -13.90 3.38 9.16
CA ASP A 68 -13.20 3.20 7.89
C ASP A 68 -12.23 2.00 7.95
N VAL A 69 -11.97 1.46 9.14
CA VAL A 69 -11.03 0.34 9.34
C VAL A 69 -11.76 -0.98 9.11
N LEU A 70 -11.35 -1.74 8.08
CA LEU A 70 -11.88 -3.07 7.82
C LEU A 70 -11.14 -4.16 8.60
N ILE A 71 -9.82 -4.01 8.72
CA ILE A 71 -8.97 -4.89 9.52
C ILE A 71 -7.74 -4.13 10.02
N GLU A 72 -7.29 -4.45 11.23
CA GLU A 72 -6.03 -3.96 11.80
C GLU A 72 -5.26 -5.16 12.36
N GLU A 73 -4.04 -5.37 11.87
CA GLU A 73 -3.04 -6.25 12.46
C GLU A 73 -1.86 -5.39 12.93
N PRO A 74 -1.87 -4.94 14.20
CA PRO A 74 -0.87 -4.01 14.71
C PRO A 74 0.47 -4.69 15.04
N LYS A 75 0.49 -6.02 15.22
CA LYS A 75 1.67 -6.72 15.73
C LYS A 75 2.53 -7.25 14.59
N ALA A 76 3.66 -6.58 14.38
CA ALA A 76 4.76 -7.11 13.61
C ALA A 76 5.38 -8.33 14.31
N GLY A 77 5.48 -9.45 13.60
CA GLY A 77 6.21 -10.66 14.01
C GLY A 77 7.17 -11.13 12.92
N ILE A 78 7.92 -12.19 13.19
CA ILE A 78 8.86 -12.78 12.22
C ILE A 78 8.08 -13.18 10.96
N LEU A 79 8.42 -12.58 9.82
CA LEU A 79 7.72 -12.79 8.53
C LEU A 79 6.22 -12.45 8.56
N LYS A 80 5.80 -11.64 9.54
CA LYS A 80 4.40 -11.24 9.77
C LYS A 80 4.35 -9.72 9.88
N PRO A 81 4.34 -9.01 8.75
CA PRO A 81 4.26 -7.55 8.78
C PRO A 81 2.93 -7.09 9.39
N ALA A 82 3.00 -5.96 10.09
CA ALA A 82 1.80 -5.26 10.52
C ALA A 82 1.09 -4.70 9.29
N HIS A 83 -0.24 -4.74 9.28
CA HIS A 83 -1.01 -4.25 8.14
C HIS A 83 -2.40 -3.79 8.57
N THR A 84 -3.03 -2.96 7.75
CA THR A 84 -4.43 -2.56 7.91
C THR A 84 -5.07 -2.44 6.54
N ILE A 85 -6.38 -2.63 6.47
CA ILE A 85 -7.19 -2.25 5.31
C ILE A 85 -8.12 -1.12 5.72
N LEU A 86 -8.06 -0.03 4.97
CA LEU A 86 -8.97 1.10 5.13
C LEU A 86 -9.90 1.21 3.93
N ARG A 87 -11.16 1.53 4.19
CA ARG A 87 -12.11 1.97 3.18
C ARG A 87 -11.96 3.47 3.00
N ASP A 88 -11.57 3.89 1.80
CA ASP A 88 -11.36 5.27 1.44
C ASP A 88 -12.46 5.77 0.51
N GLU A 89 -13.41 6.49 1.12
CA GLU A 89 -14.51 7.13 0.40
C GLU A 89 -14.04 8.23 -0.57
N CYS A 90 -12.91 8.88 -0.31
CA CYS A 90 -12.43 10.00 -1.12
C CYS A 90 -11.94 9.54 -2.49
N THR A 91 -11.27 8.38 -2.55
CA THR A 91 -10.78 7.82 -3.83
C THR A 91 -11.56 6.61 -4.30
N LYS A 92 -12.64 6.25 -3.59
CA LYS A 92 -13.39 4.99 -3.80
C LYS A 92 -12.44 3.81 -3.89
N SER A 93 -11.68 3.60 -2.81
CA SER A 93 -10.63 2.59 -2.79
C SER A 93 -10.55 1.84 -1.47
N PHE A 94 -10.12 0.58 -1.51
CA PHE A 94 -9.65 -0.14 -0.33
C PHE A 94 -8.13 -0.02 -0.28
N LEU A 95 -7.61 0.65 0.73
CA LEU A 95 -6.18 0.89 0.91
C LEU A 95 -5.57 -0.23 1.74
N VAL A 96 -4.63 -0.99 1.18
CA VAL A 96 -3.90 -2.04 1.88
C VAL A 96 -2.56 -1.49 2.34
N LEU A 97 -2.51 -1.01 3.59
CA LEU A 97 -1.31 -0.43 4.17
C LEU A 97 -0.50 -1.52 4.87
N ILE A 98 0.75 -1.72 4.43
CA ILE A 98 1.66 -2.72 4.99
C ILE A 98 2.85 -1.99 5.59
N ARG A 99 3.15 -2.30 6.85
CA ARG A 99 4.33 -1.81 7.54
C ARG A 99 5.33 -2.96 7.70
N GLY A 100 6.51 -2.75 7.11
CA GLY A 100 7.64 -3.64 7.29
C GLY A 100 8.05 -3.77 8.75
N THR A 101 8.68 -4.88 9.08
CA THR A 101 9.15 -5.17 10.43
C THR A 101 10.57 -4.62 10.61
N HIS A 102 10.82 -3.88 11.70
CA HIS A 102 12.16 -3.36 12.05
C HIS A 102 12.91 -4.29 13.03
N SER A 103 12.61 -5.59 13.03
CA SER A 103 13.20 -6.54 13.98
C SER A 103 14.55 -7.07 13.49
N MET A 104 15.51 -7.22 14.39
CA MET A 104 16.80 -7.89 14.12
C MET A 104 16.61 -9.30 13.53
N LYS A 105 15.50 -9.97 13.82
CA LYS A 105 15.19 -11.31 13.30
C LYS A 105 14.72 -11.30 11.83
N ASP A 106 14.09 -10.22 11.39
CA ASP A 106 13.77 -10.05 9.97
C ASP A 106 14.99 -9.60 9.16
N THR A 107 15.96 -8.97 9.82
CA THR A 107 17.31 -8.80 9.26
C THR A 107 17.99 -10.16 9.06
N LEU A 108 17.79 -11.15 9.95
CA LEU A 108 18.36 -12.48 9.78
C LEU A 108 17.80 -13.22 8.56
N THR A 109 16.49 -13.14 8.29
CA THR A 109 15.91 -13.68 7.06
C THR A 109 16.35 -12.89 5.82
N ALA A 110 16.56 -11.58 5.92
CA ALA A 110 17.22 -10.82 4.86
C ALA A 110 18.63 -11.36 4.57
N VAL A 111 19.40 -11.65 5.62
CA VAL A 111 20.78 -12.16 5.58
C VAL A 111 20.90 -13.57 5.02
N THR A 112 19.92 -14.46 5.22
CA THR A 112 19.99 -15.80 4.60
C THR A 112 19.89 -15.76 3.07
N GLY A 113 19.37 -14.66 2.49
CA GLY A 113 19.39 -14.41 1.04
C GLY A 113 18.70 -15.49 0.18
N ALA A 114 17.99 -16.43 0.80
CA ALA A 114 17.49 -17.60 0.11
C ALA A 114 16.40 -17.20 -0.88
N VAL A 115 16.69 -17.41 -2.16
CA VAL A 115 15.73 -17.22 -3.24
C VAL A 115 14.88 -18.48 -3.34
N VAL A 116 13.57 -18.33 -3.25
CA VAL A 116 12.61 -19.43 -3.32
C VAL A 116 11.65 -19.23 -4.50
N PRO A 117 11.21 -20.32 -5.14
CA PRO A 117 10.16 -20.22 -6.14
C PRO A 117 8.83 -19.87 -5.49
N PHE A 118 8.04 -19.05 -6.17
CA PHE A 118 6.64 -18.83 -5.86
C PHE A 118 5.80 -19.09 -7.10
N HIS A 119 4.55 -19.46 -6.86
CA HIS A 119 3.52 -19.58 -7.87
C HIS A 119 2.31 -18.78 -7.41
N HIS A 120 1.72 -18.03 -8.32
CA HIS A 120 0.47 -17.32 -8.10
C HIS A 120 -0.47 -17.65 -9.26
N SER A 121 -1.63 -18.21 -8.92
CA SER A 121 -2.68 -18.51 -9.89
C SER A 121 -3.61 -17.32 -9.98
N VAL A 122 -3.68 -16.71 -11.16
CA VAL A 122 -4.72 -15.74 -11.49
C VAL A 122 -5.94 -16.54 -11.94
N LEU A 123 -7.09 -16.22 -11.35
CA LEU A 123 -8.39 -16.80 -11.69
C LEU A 123 -9.13 -15.82 -12.61
N ASP A 124 -9.87 -16.35 -13.57
CA ASP A 124 -10.90 -15.64 -14.35
C ASP A 124 -12.23 -16.38 -14.17
N GLU A 125 -13.35 -15.83 -14.65
CA GLU A 125 -14.72 -16.32 -14.42
C GLU A 125 -14.95 -17.82 -14.78
N GLY A 126 -14.03 -18.45 -15.51
CA GLY A 126 -14.06 -19.88 -15.87
C GLY A 126 -12.98 -20.80 -15.26
N GLY A 127 -12.10 -20.32 -14.36
CA GLY A 127 -11.04 -21.14 -13.73
C GLY A 127 -9.67 -20.47 -13.64
N ILE A 128 -8.59 -21.26 -13.53
CA ILE A 128 -7.21 -20.73 -13.52
C ILE A 128 -6.91 -20.17 -14.91
N SER A 129 -6.87 -18.85 -15.03
CA SER A 129 -6.60 -18.17 -16.30
C SER A 129 -5.10 -18.08 -16.58
N LYS A 130 -4.27 -17.97 -15.53
CA LYS A 130 -2.81 -17.85 -15.68
C LYS A 130 -2.05 -18.29 -14.44
N LEU A 131 -1.10 -19.20 -14.61
CA LEU A 131 -0.11 -19.51 -13.58
C LEU A 131 1.11 -18.61 -13.77
N VAL A 132 1.40 -17.76 -12.79
CA VAL A 132 2.61 -16.93 -12.75
C VAL A 132 3.64 -17.62 -11.86
N LEU A 133 4.78 -17.97 -12.44
CA LEU A 133 5.92 -18.54 -11.73
C LEU A 133 7.03 -17.50 -11.63
N GLY A 134 7.71 -17.47 -10.48
CA GLY A 134 8.82 -16.56 -10.27
C GLY A 134 9.69 -16.98 -9.10
N TYR A 135 10.75 -16.21 -8.90
CA TYR A 135 11.69 -16.38 -7.80
C TYR A 135 11.76 -15.09 -7.00
N ALA A 136 11.72 -15.20 -5.67
CA ALA A 136 11.82 -14.05 -4.79
C ALA A 136 12.50 -14.43 -3.49
N HIS A 137 12.91 -13.41 -2.73
CA HIS A 137 13.47 -13.60 -1.40
C HIS A 137 12.46 -14.31 -0.48
N CYS A 138 12.90 -15.34 0.23
CA CYS A 138 12.04 -16.20 1.05
C CYS A 138 11.21 -15.43 2.07
N GLY A 139 11.77 -14.36 2.64
CA GLY A 139 11.10 -13.51 3.60
C GLY A 139 9.94 -12.73 2.98
N MET A 140 10.14 -12.20 1.76
CA MET A 140 9.11 -11.48 1.03
C MET A 140 7.96 -12.40 0.62
N VAL A 141 8.27 -13.63 0.15
CA VAL A 141 7.25 -14.62 -0.21
C VAL A 141 6.43 -15.04 1.02
N ALA A 142 7.09 -15.26 2.17
CA ALA A 142 6.42 -15.63 3.40
C ALA A 142 5.53 -14.48 3.92
N ALA A 143 6.03 -13.24 3.92
CA ALA A 143 5.27 -12.06 4.32
C ALA A 143 4.05 -11.83 3.43
N ALA A 144 4.21 -11.90 2.11
CA ALA A 144 3.10 -11.76 1.17
C ALA A 144 2.03 -12.84 1.38
N ARG A 145 2.43 -14.11 1.57
CA ARG A 145 1.50 -15.20 1.89
C ARG A 145 0.78 -14.99 3.21
N TRP A 146 1.48 -14.49 4.23
CA TRP A 146 0.88 -14.18 5.53
C TRP A 146 -0.20 -13.11 5.40
N ILE A 147 0.11 -11.99 4.77
CA ILE A 147 -0.83 -10.90 4.53
C ILE A 147 -2.02 -11.40 3.72
N ALA A 148 -1.78 -12.06 2.58
CA ALA A 148 -2.85 -12.56 1.71
C ALA A 148 -3.83 -13.45 2.47
N ARG A 149 -3.35 -14.37 3.32
CA ARG A 149 -4.21 -15.23 4.15
C ARG A 149 -5.07 -14.43 5.14
N GLY A 150 -4.53 -13.36 5.72
CA GLY A 150 -5.24 -12.51 6.66
C GLY A 150 -6.28 -11.60 6.00
N ILE A 151 -5.92 -10.98 4.87
CA ILE A 151 -6.75 -9.92 4.27
C ILE A 151 -7.78 -10.43 3.26
N THR A 152 -7.52 -11.55 2.56
CA THR A 152 -8.33 -11.97 1.41
C THR A 152 -9.82 -12.15 1.75
N PRO A 153 -10.22 -12.82 2.86
CA PRO A 153 -11.64 -12.98 3.17
C PRO A 153 -12.35 -11.65 3.40
N CYS A 154 -11.71 -10.75 4.15
CA CYS A 154 -12.24 -9.41 4.45
C CYS A 154 -12.37 -8.56 3.17
N LEU A 155 -11.34 -8.58 2.33
CA LEU A 155 -11.31 -7.79 1.11
C LEU A 155 -12.33 -8.28 0.07
N LEU A 156 -12.52 -9.60 -0.08
CA LEU A 156 -13.57 -10.17 -0.94
C LEU A 156 -14.96 -9.74 -0.50
N GLN A 157 -15.22 -9.75 0.82
CA GLN A 157 -16.49 -9.27 1.37
C GLN A 157 -16.71 -7.78 1.07
N ALA A 158 -15.68 -6.97 1.26
CA ALA A 158 -15.74 -5.52 1.03
C ALA A 158 -15.99 -5.19 -0.45
N ILE A 159 -15.31 -5.88 -1.37
CA ILE A 159 -15.51 -5.74 -2.83
C ILE A 159 -16.93 -6.14 -3.24
N THR A 160 -17.48 -7.21 -2.65
CA THR A 160 -18.85 -7.62 -2.93
C THR A 160 -19.86 -6.54 -2.51
N GLN A 161 -19.58 -5.81 -1.42
CA GLN A 161 -20.44 -4.74 -0.92
C GLN A 161 -20.25 -3.42 -1.66
N CYS A 162 -19.05 -3.14 -2.17
CA CYS A 162 -18.72 -1.92 -2.90
C CYS A 162 -17.88 -2.28 -4.13
N PRO A 163 -18.51 -2.81 -5.19
CA PRO A 163 -17.81 -3.30 -6.39
C PRO A 163 -17.16 -2.17 -7.21
N GLU A 164 -17.56 -0.92 -6.99
CA GLU A 164 -16.97 0.26 -7.61
C GLU A 164 -15.63 0.67 -7.00
N TYR A 165 -15.24 0.07 -5.87
CA TYR A 165 -14.01 0.42 -5.17
C TYR A 165 -12.80 -0.32 -5.75
N GLN A 166 -11.70 0.41 -5.94
CA GLN A 166 -10.43 -0.16 -6.37
C GLN A 166 -9.56 -0.60 -5.17
N ILE A 167 -8.78 -1.67 -5.30
CA ILE A 167 -7.74 -2.00 -4.33
C ILE A 167 -6.50 -1.16 -4.64
N LYS A 168 -5.91 -0.50 -3.63
CA LYS A 168 -4.68 0.28 -3.75
C LYS A 168 -3.69 -0.06 -2.64
#